data_AF-A0A3D0YT49-F1
#
_entry.id   AF-A0A3D0YT49-F1
#
_cell.length_a   1.000
_cell.length_b   1.000
_cell.length_c   1.000
_cell.angle_alpha   90.00
_cell.angle_beta   90.00
_cell.angle_gamma   90.00
#
_symmetry.space_group_name_H-M   'P 1'
#
loop_
_entity.id
_entity.type
_entity.pdbx_description
1 polymer ?
#
loop_
_entity_poly.entity_id
_entity_poly.type
_entity_poly.pdbx_seq_one_letter_code
_entity_poly.pdbx_strand_id
1 'polypeptide(L)'
;MKILIIGAKGMLGQELAKVFNDEDLHQWDREEIDITDRNAVFTKVKALAPDIIINAAAYNAVDQAEEETELAHLVNAVGPKNLAEVARDLHTKFVHYSSDYVFDGTKTDGYTETDTPNPISEYGRSKLAGERFVQTAGGQYYIIRLSRLFGRPALSDGAKKSFVDVMRDLGETKDELQVVNEEVSCPTYAPDLALQTKRLLSLQLPAGIYHSANAGACTWYEFAAEIFKTLNKTLHLIPVAGSTFPRPAKRPAYSELKTTKMPAMRPWSEALREYLNRDNRPVKTDLTSKSNSAANLNQMPLNQNVIPPVVPQSVGSSRGMKGIVLAGGKGTRLYPLTKITSKQLLPVFNKAMVMYPVETLIRAGIKDILIIVAPDHAGDYLRLLGSGRELGVKFTYEIQDEPKGLPEAFIIGENFIGDDDVTMILGDNIFFGHDFSDDIQSFVKGGRIFAVEVPDPERFGVVEFDSTMKVLSIEEKPQQPKSHYAIPGVYIYDHRVINIAKGIRPTWRTETDIVEVHKAYLGLNELDVRMVRGSWYDAGTFESLLQASNEAAAEAYKKKLGMNPDIYTAKK
;
A
#
# COMPACT_ATOMS: atom_id res chain seq x y z
N MET A 1 15.56 15.98 -18.81
CA MET A 1 14.55 16.33 -17.79
C MET A 1 14.37 15.12 -16.88
N LYS A 2 14.14 15.34 -15.59
CA LYS A 2 13.84 14.27 -14.65
C LYS A 2 12.35 13.94 -14.69
N ILE A 3 12.01 12.71 -15.06
CA ILE A 3 10.62 12.28 -15.22
C ILE A 3 10.31 11.17 -14.24
N LEU A 4 9.25 11.33 -13.45
CA LEU A 4 8.72 10.30 -12.58
C LEU A 4 7.47 9.67 -13.23
N ILE A 5 7.51 8.38 -13.53
CA ILE A 5 6.33 7.60 -13.94
C ILE A 5 5.88 6.76 -12.75
N ILE A 6 4.59 6.85 -12.41
CA ILE A 6 3.95 6.04 -11.38
C ILE A 6 2.99 5.05 -12.02
N GLY A 7 3.03 3.78 -11.60
CA GLY A 7 2.35 2.66 -12.26
C GLY A 7 3.11 2.16 -13.49
N ALA A 8 4.45 2.15 -13.42
CA ALA A 8 5.35 1.89 -14.54
C ALA A 8 5.26 0.45 -15.13
N LYS A 9 4.92 -0.55 -14.33
CA LYS A 9 4.68 -1.96 -14.70
C LYS A 9 3.29 -2.16 -15.31
N GLY A 10 2.39 -1.18 -15.23
CA GLY A 10 1.09 -1.18 -15.89
C GLY A 10 1.20 -1.18 -17.42
N MET A 11 0.09 -1.45 -18.12
CA MET A 11 0.05 -1.50 -19.59
C MET A 11 0.53 -0.18 -20.23
N LEU A 12 0.04 0.96 -19.73
CA LEU A 12 0.47 2.27 -20.22
C LEU A 12 1.83 2.69 -19.68
N GLY A 13 2.11 2.40 -18.40
CA GLY A 13 3.39 2.72 -17.75
C GLY A 13 4.59 2.19 -18.53
N GLN A 14 4.51 0.95 -19.02
CA GLN A 14 5.59 0.34 -19.80
C GLN A 14 5.84 1.04 -21.13
N GLU A 15 4.78 1.48 -21.81
CA GLU A 15 4.92 2.19 -23.09
C GLU A 15 5.41 3.63 -22.87
N LEU A 16 4.99 4.27 -21.77
CA LEU A 16 5.54 5.56 -21.35
C LEU A 16 7.04 5.44 -21.07
N ALA A 17 7.48 4.42 -20.34
CA ALA A 17 8.89 4.21 -20.05
C ALA A 17 9.74 4.02 -21.32
N LYS A 18 9.19 3.38 -22.35
CA LYS A 18 9.87 3.26 -23.67
C LYS A 18 9.95 4.59 -24.40
N VAL A 19 8.89 5.39 -24.36
CA VAL A 19 8.79 6.66 -25.08
C VAL A 19 9.66 7.76 -24.43
N PHE A 20 9.87 7.70 -23.11
CA PHE A 20 10.71 8.63 -22.34
C PHE A 20 12.08 8.03 -21.95
N ASN A 21 12.55 7.00 -22.65
CA ASN A 21 13.80 6.31 -22.31
C ASN A 21 15.07 7.16 -22.54
N ASP A 22 14.94 8.28 -23.25
CA ASP A 22 15.95 9.27 -23.55
C ASP A 22 16.11 10.32 -22.44
N GLU A 23 15.28 10.26 -21.39
CA GLU A 23 15.23 11.21 -20.27
C GLU A 23 15.77 10.57 -18.97
N ASP A 24 15.97 11.40 -17.93
CA ASP A 24 16.33 10.92 -16.59
C ASP A 24 15.09 10.31 -15.91
N LEU A 25 14.86 9.03 -16.20
CA LEU A 25 13.59 8.36 -15.95
C LEU A 25 13.59 7.57 -14.64
N HIS A 26 12.66 7.92 -13.76
CA HIS A 26 12.35 7.19 -12.54
C HIS A 26 11.01 6.48 -12.67
N GLN A 27 11.01 5.16 -12.47
CA GLN A 27 9.86 4.29 -12.65
C GLN A 27 9.46 3.72 -11.30
N TRP A 28 8.30 4.12 -10.79
CA TRP A 28 7.76 3.64 -9.53
C TRP A 28 6.44 2.91 -9.77
N ASP A 29 6.24 1.84 -9.02
CA ASP A 29 4.99 1.11 -8.88
C ASP A 29 4.53 1.12 -7.43
N ARG A 30 3.49 0.36 -7.12
CA ARG A 30 2.93 0.24 -5.76
C ARG A 30 3.98 -0.15 -4.72
N GLU A 31 5.00 -0.89 -5.12
CA GLU A 31 6.09 -1.38 -4.26
C GLU A 31 7.03 -0.24 -3.85
N GLU A 32 7.27 0.69 -4.78
CA GLU A 32 8.08 1.87 -4.54
C GLU A 32 7.28 2.99 -3.92
N ILE A 33 6.00 3.17 -4.26
CA ILE A 33 5.18 4.26 -3.74
C ILE A 33 3.70 3.88 -3.65
N ASP A 34 3.15 3.96 -2.44
CA ASP A 34 1.70 4.03 -2.27
C ASP A 34 1.24 5.47 -2.45
N ILE A 35 0.57 5.75 -3.57
CA ILE A 35 0.09 7.11 -3.87
C ILE A 35 -1.00 7.58 -2.90
N THR A 36 -1.63 6.65 -2.18
CA THR A 36 -2.68 6.96 -1.21
C THR A 36 -2.11 7.49 0.12
N ASP A 37 -0.85 7.15 0.42
CA ASP A 37 -0.10 7.72 1.53
C ASP A 37 0.46 9.09 1.16
N ARG A 38 -0.16 10.12 1.71
CA ARG A 38 0.24 11.51 1.50
C ARG A 38 1.69 11.77 1.91
N ASN A 39 2.11 11.27 3.07
CA ASN A 39 3.43 11.60 3.62
C ASN A 39 4.52 10.91 2.83
N ALA A 40 4.31 9.64 2.44
CA ALA A 40 5.21 8.93 1.55
C ALA A 40 5.33 9.65 0.19
N VAL A 41 4.20 10.07 -0.40
CA VAL A 41 4.19 10.83 -1.65
C VAL A 41 4.99 12.12 -1.51
N PHE A 42 4.68 12.94 -0.52
CA PHE A 42 5.35 14.24 -0.34
C PHE A 42 6.84 14.06 -0.10
N THR A 43 7.23 13.12 0.78
CA THR A 43 8.63 12.90 1.13
C THR A 43 9.42 12.39 -0.07
N LYS A 44 8.97 11.32 -0.72
CA LYS A 44 9.71 10.67 -1.81
C LYS A 44 9.76 11.54 -3.06
N VAL A 45 8.63 12.15 -3.44
CA VAL A 45 8.57 12.98 -4.64
C VAL A 45 9.35 14.29 -4.45
N LYS A 46 9.29 14.94 -3.27
CA LYS A 46 10.11 16.13 -3.00
C LYS A 46 11.60 15.81 -2.97
N ALA A 47 11.99 14.67 -2.38
CA ALA A 47 13.39 14.23 -2.41
C ALA A 47 13.89 13.95 -3.84
N LEU A 48 13.03 13.39 -4.70
CA LEU A 48 13.36 13.16 -6.09
C LEU A 48 13.44 14.47 -6.91
N ALA A 49 12.56 15.43 -6.61
CA ALA A 49 12.39 16.70 -7.33
C ALA A 49 12.32 16.53 -8.87
N PRO A 50 11.31 15.83 -9.41
CA PRO A 50 11.15 15.63 -10.85
C PRO A 50 10.65 16.90 -11.57
N ASP A 51 11.00 17.04 -12.85
CA ASP A 51 10.50 18.08 -13.77
C ASP A 51 9.10 17.75 -14.34
N ILE A 52 8.76 16.45 -14.36
CA ILE A 52 7.45 15.94 -14.79
C ILE A 52 7.07 14.73 -13.93
N ILE A 53 5.82 14.69 -13.48
CA ILE A 53 5.20 13.53 -12.83
C ILE A 53 4.09 13.00 -13.72
N ILE A 54 4.14 11.72 -14.09
CA ILE A 54 3.14 11.04 -14.90
C ILE A 54 2.49 9.94 -14.07
N ASN A 55 1.24 10.14 -13.68
CA ASN A 55 0.46 9.18 -12.90
C ASN A 55 -0.37 8.26 -13.81
N ALA A 56 0.14 7.05 -14.05
CA ALA A 56 -0.55 5.96 -14.74
C ALA A 56 -1.15 4.91 -13.78
N ALA A 57 -1.00 5.07 -12.47
CA ALA A 57 -1.61 4.21 -11.46
C ALA A 57 -3.11 4.51 -11.31
N ALA A 58 -3.92 3.45 -11.25
CA ALA A 58 -5.36 3.53 -11.05
C ALA A 58 -5.91 2.20 -10.55
N TYR A 59 -7.00 2.27 -9.78
CA TYR A 59 -7.88 1.13 -9.55
C TYR A 59 -8.81 1.00 -10.77
N ASN A 60 -8.59 -0.03 -11.60
CA ASN A 60 -9.25 -0.19 -12.90
C ASN A 60 -10.26 -1.36 -12.97
N ALA A 61 -10.53 -2.02 -11.84
CA ALA A 61 -11.49 -3.11 -11.77
C ALA A 61 -12.93 -2.56 -11.69
N VAL A 62 -13.49 -2.22 -12.84
CA VAL A 62 -14.69 -1.38 -12.88
C VAL A 62 -15.92 -2.01 -12.20
N ASP A 63 -16.13 -3.32 -12.34
CA ASP A 63 -17.25 -3.99 -11.64
C ASP A 63 -17.00 -4.10 -10.13
N GLN A 64 -15.76 -4.37 -9.72
CA GLN A 64 -15.38 -4.46 -8.30
C GLN A 64 -15.47 -3.10 -7.59
N ALA A 65 -15.35 -1.99 -8.32
CA ALA A 65 -15.49 -0.64 -7.76
C ALA A 65 -16.89 -0.36 -7.15
N GLU A 66 -17.93 -1.09 -7.57
CA GLU A 66 -19.27 -0.97 -6.98
C GLU A 66 -19.33 -1.55 -5.56
N GLU A 67 -18.46 -2.52 -5.25
CA GLU A 67 -18.36 -3.14 -3.91
C GLU A 67 -17.22 -2.51 -3.10
N GLU A 68 -16.13 -2.10 -3.77
CA GLU A 68 -14.92 -1.53 -3.19
C GLU A 68 -14.85 -0.01 -3.40
N THR A 69 -15.96 0.71 -3.20
CA THR A 69 -16.09 2.13 -3.52
C THR A 69 -15.04 2.99 -2.80
N GLU A 70 -14.75 2.70 -1.54
CA GLU A 70 -13.74 3.42 -0.75
C GLU A 70 -12.34 3.24 -1.32
N LEU A 71 -11.96 2.01 -1.68
CA LEU A 71 -10.66 1.72 -2.28
C LEU A 71 -10.52 2.36 -3.67
N ALA A 72 -11.58 2.27 -4.48
CA ALA A 72 -11.63 2.95 -5.77
C ALA A 72 -11.45 4.46 -5.60
N HIS A 73 -12.13 5.08 -4.63
CA HIS A 73 -11.98 6.51 -4.32
C HIS A 73 -10.58 6.84 -3.80
N LEU A 74 -10.03 6.02 -2.90
CA LEU A 74 -8.72 6.24 -2.32
C LEU A 74 -7.63 6.24 -3.41
N VAL A 75 -7.63 5.23 -4.30
CA VAL A 75 -6.63 5.13 -5.36
C VAL A 75 -6.89 6.11 -6.50
N ASN A 76 -8.14 6.24 -6.97
CA ASN A 76 -8.45 7.05 -8.15
C ASN A 76 -8.68 8.54 -7.85
N ALA A 77 -8.91 8.92 -6.60
CA ALA A 77 -9.16 10.31 -6.20
C ALA A 77 -8.10 10.84 -5.23
N VAL A 78 -7.90 10.19 -4.09
CA VAL A 78 -6.92 10.64 -3.07
C VAL A 78 -5.48 10.50 -3.56
N GLY A 79 -5.16 9.43 -4.28
CA GLY A 79 -3.85 9.25 -4.91
C GLY A 79 -3.46 10.41 -5.85
N PRO A 80 -4.27 10.73 -6.87
CA PRO A 80 -4.05 11.88 -7.73
C PRO A 80 -4.03 13.22 -6.98
N LYS A 81 -4.86 13.39 -5.93
CA LYS A 81 -4.82 14.58 -5.07
C LYS A 81 -3.42 14.77 -4.46
N ASN A 82 -2.89 13.74 -3.81
CA ASN A 82 -1.58 13.80 -3.16
C ASN A 82 -0.48 14.17 -4.16
N LEU A 83 -0.49 13.52 -5.34
CA LEU A 83 0.49 13.76 -6.40
C LEU A 83 0.36 15.16 -7.01
N ALA A 84 -0.85 15.65 -7.24
CA ALA A 84 -1.07 16.99 -7.80
C ALA A 84 -0.65 18.09 -6.82
N GLU A 85 -0.89 17.91 -5.52
CA GLU A 85 -0.48 18.88 -4.52
C GLU A 85 1.04 18.94 -4.34
N VAL A 86 1.74 17.80 -4.29
CA VAL A 86 3.21 17.82 -4.28
C VAL A 86 3.78 18.35 -5.60
N ALA A 87 3.12 18.06 -6.74
CA ALA A 87 3.53 18.60 -8.02
C ALA A 87 3.47 20.13 -8.06
N ARG A 88 2.38 20.70 -7.53
CA ARG A 88 2.23 22.15 -7.36
C ARG A 88 3.33 22.73 -6.47
N ASP A 89 3.58 22.12 -5.32
CA ASP A 89 4.63 22.59 -4.38
C ASP A 89 6.02 22.63 -5.04
N LEU A 90 6.28 21.73 -5.99
CA LEU A 90 7.53 21.65 -6.76
C LEU A 90 7.50 22.46 -8.06
N HIS A 91 6.40 23.11 -8.40
CA HIS A 91 6.17 23.77 -9.70
C HIS A 91 6.43 22.85 -10.90
N THR A 92 6.11 21.56 -10.76
CA THR A 92 6.36 20.53 -11.78
C THR A 92 5.11 20.24 -12.62
N LYS A 93 5.29 19.73 -13.84
CA LYS A 93 4.16 19.32 -14.70
C LYS A 93 3.57 18.02 -14.19
N PHE A 94 2.25 17.95 -14.03
CA PHE A 94 1.55 16.75 -13.59
C PHE A 94 0.63 16.19 -14.67
N VAL A 95 0.85 14.95 -15.11
CA VAL A 95 -0.03 14.24 -16.04
C VAL A 95 -0.82 13.19 -15.27
N HIS A 96 -2.14 13.18 -15.45
CA HIS A 96 -3.03 12.19 -14.85
C HIS A 96 -4.00 11.60 -15.87
N TYR A 97 -4.08 10.27 -15.94
CA TYR A 97 -5.02 9.60 -16.82
C TYR A 97 -6.37 9.41 -16.15
N SER A 98 -7.43 9.86 -16.83
CA SER A 98 -8.83 9.66 -16.47
C SER A 98 -9.52 8.71 -17.46
N SER A 99 -10.85 8.70 -17.52
CA SER A 99 -11.64 7.76 -18.33
C SER A 99 -12.86 8.42 -18.95
N ASP A 100 -13.33 7.87 -20.05
CA ASP A 100 -14.64 8.14 -20.64
C ASP A 100 -15.83 7.84 -19.69
N TYR A 101 -15.62 7.02 -18.66
CA TYR A 101 -16.61 6.69 -17.63
C TYR A 101 -17.01 7.87 -16.74
N VAL A 102 -16.37 9.03 -16.89
CA VAL A 102 -16.83 10.27 -16.27
C VAL A 102 -18.13 10.78 -16.91
N PHE A 103 -18.54 10.24 -18.06
CA PHE A 103 -19.79 10.58 -18.76
C PHE A 103 -20.88 9.50 -18.57
N ASP A 104 -22.15 9.91 -18.67
CA ASP A 104 -23.31 9.01 -18.51
C ASP A 104 -23.62 8.15 -19.74
N GLY A 105 -23.10 8.57 -20.89
CA GLY A 105 -23.30 7.91 -22.16
C GLY A 105 -24.62 8.19 -22.87
N THR A 106 -25.28 9.30 -22.52
CA THR A 106 -26.55 9.74 -23.13
C THR A 106 -26.37 10.54 -24.42
N LYS A 107 -25.17 11.11 -24.67
CA LYS A 107 -24.87 11.96 -25.83
C LYS A 107 -24.29 11.14 -26.99
N THR A 108 -25.11 10.85 -27.99
CA THR A 108 -24.75 10.02 -29.15
C THR A 108 -23.78 10.69 -30.14
N ASP A 109 -23.70 12.03 -30.15
CA ASP A 109 -22.75 12.77 -30.99
C ASP A 109 -21.31 12.76 -30.43
N GLY A 110 -21.09 12.11 -29.29
CA GLY A 110 -19.82 12.05 -28.58
C GLY A 110 -19.54 13.24 -27.66
N TYR A 111 -18.54 13.08 -26.81
CA TYR A 111 -18.16 14.03 -25.76
C TYR A 111 -16.86 14.75 -26.10
N THR A 112 -16.88 16.06 -25.98
CA THR A 112 -15.74 16.97 -26.06
C THR A 112 -15.16 17.25 -24.68
N GLU A 113 -13.96 17.81 -24.61
CA GLU A 113 -13.29 18.14 -23.35
C GLU A 113 -14.03 19.18 -22.49
N THR A 114 -15.00 19.90 -23.07
CA THR A 114 -15.82 20.92 -22.40
C THR A 114 -17.18 20.41 -21.93
N ASP A 115 -17.58 19.20 -22.33
CA ASP A 115 -18.83 18.61 -21.86
C ASP A 115 -18.78 18.31 -20.36
N THR A 116 -19.91 18.50 -19.68
CA THR A 116 -20.02 18.31 -18.23
C THR A 116 -20.05 16.81 -17.89
N PRO A 117 -19.13 16.33 -17.04
CA PRO A 117 -19.14 14.94 -16.58
C PRO A 117 -20.37 14.61 -15.71
N ASN A 118 -20.93 13.42 -15.90
CA ASN A 118 -22.04 12.87 -15.14
C ASN A 118 -21.92 11.33 -15.03
N PRO A 119 -21.02 10.81 -14.18
CA PRO A 119 -20.73 9.37 -14.14
C PRO A 119 -21.90 8.55 -13.57
N ILE A 120 -22.12 7.37 -14.14
CA ILE A 120 -23.20 6.44 -13.77
C ILE A 120 -22.72 5.18 -13.03
N SER A 121 -21.41 5.07 -12.75
CA SER A 121 -20.79 3.99 -11.98
C SER A 121 -19.81 4.53 -10.94
N GLU A 122 -19.50 3.73 -9.92
CA GLU A 122 -18.61 4.14 -8.84
C GLU A 122 -17.16 4.33 -9.30
N TYR A 123 -16.70 3.53 -10.26
CA TYR A 123 -15.43 3.79 -10.95
C TYR A 123 -15.43 5.17 -11.64
N GLY A 124 -16.47 5.50 -12.41
CA GLY A 124 -16.61 6.81 -13.06
C GLY A 124 -16.61 7.96 -12.06
N ARG A 125 -17.33 7.82 -10.94
CA ARG A 125 -17.36 8.80 -9.84
C ARG A 125 -15.98 8.97 -9.22
N SER A 126 -15.25 7.88 -8.97
CA SER A 126 -13.90 7.92 -8.40
C SER A 126 -12.90 8.62 -9.32
N LYS A 127 -12.94 8.36 -10.63
CA LYS A 127 -12.09 9.03 -11.62
C LYS A 127 -12.40 10.52 -11.72
N LEU A 128 -13.68 10.89 -11.76
CA LEU A 128 -14.09 12.30 -11.77
C LEU A 128 -13.69 13.03 -10.47
N ALA A 129 -13.78 12.38 -9.32
CA ALA A 129 -13.29 12.95 -8.06
C ALA A 129 -11.78 13.23 -8.12
N GLY A 130 -11.00 12.32 -8.71
CA GLY A 130 -9.58 12.54 -9.01
C GLY A 130 -9.35 13.76 -9.90
N GLU A 131 -10.08 13.89 -11.02
CA GLU A 131 -9.99 15.08 -11.87
C GLU A 131 -10.21 16.36 -11.07
N ARG A 132 -11.27 16.41 -10.26
CA ARG A 132 -11.62 17.58 -9.44
C ARG A 132 -10.54 17.92 -8.42
N PHE A 133 -9.94 16.93 -7.75
CA PHE A 133 -8.83 17.18 -6.83
C PHE A 133 -7.59 17.71 -7.55
N VAL A 134 -7.24 17.15 -8.71
CA VAL A 134 -6.12 17.62 -9.52
C VAL A 134 -6.33 19.07 -9.97
N GLN A 135 -7.55 19.42 -10.41
CA GLN A 135 -7.90 20.78 -10.78
C GLN A 135 -7.85 21.74 -9.57
N THR A 136 -8.37 21.31 -8.42
CA THR A 136 -8.42 22.12 -7.19
C THR A 136 -7.04 22.35 -6.59
N ALA A 137 -6.09 21.44 -6.78
CA ALA A 137 -4.72 21.62 -6.33
C ALA A 137 -4.11 22.91 -6.92
N GLY A 138 -4.43 23.26 -8.17
CA GLY A 138 -4.05 24.54 -8.78
C GLY A 138 -2.63 24.61 -9.36
N GLY A 139 -1.98 23.46 -9.60
CA GLY A 139 -0.67 23.37 -10.28
C GLY A 139 -0.76 23.29 -11.81
N GLN A 140 0.38 23.08 -12.49
CA GLN A 140 0.40 22.81 -13.94
C GLN A 140 0.02 21.36 -14.23
N TYR A 141 -1.23 21.10 -14.58
CA TYR A 141 -1.75 19.73 -14.79
C TYR A 141 -2.23 19.46 -16.22
N TYR A 142 -2.21 18.17 -16.58
CA TYR A 142 -2.73 17.61 -17.82
C TYR A 142 -3.55 16.37 -17.51
N ILE A 143 -4.88 16.50 -17.50
CA ILE A 143 -5.80 15.37 -17.31
C ILE A 143 -6.11 14.79 -18.69
N ILE A 144 -5.80 13.52 -18.91
CA ILE A 144 -6.01 12.83 -20.19
C ILE A 144 -7.11 11.80 -20.03
N ARG A 145 -8.31 12.05 -20.56
CA ARG A 145 -9.40 11.06 -20.62
C ARG A 145 -9.18 10.14 -21.83
N LEU A 146 -9.30 8.85 -21.59
CA LEU A 146 -9.16 7.79 -22.58
C LEU A 146 -10.27 6.75 -22.41
N SER A 147 -10.40 5.84 -23.37
CA SER A 147 -11.34 4.71 -23.30
C SER A 147 -10.69 3.44 -23.84
N ARG A 148 -11.15 2.26 -23.37
CA ARG A 148 -10.77 0.93 -23.89
C ARG A 148 -9.28 0.78 -24.23
N LEU A 149 -8.43 0.96 -23.22
CA LEU A 149 -6.99 0.80 -23.39
C LEU A 149 -6.64 -0.65 -23.76
N PHE A 150 -5.83 -0.84 -24.79
CA PHE A 150 -5.24 -2.13 -25.16
C PHE A 150 -3.76 -1.97 -25.52
N GLY A 151 -3.00 -3.04 -25.34
CA GLY A 151 -1.54 -2.98 -25.37
C GLY A 151 -0.93 -4.25 -24.79
N ARG A 152 0.40 -4.30 -24.69
CA ARG A 152 1.08 -5.45 -24.07
C ARG A 152 0.54 -5.65 -22.65
N PRO A 153 0.36 -6.91 -22.19
CA PRO A 153 -0.05 -7.18 -20.83
C PRO A 153 0.84 -6.45 -19.82
N ALA A 154 0.24 -6.05 -18.69
CA ALA A 154 1.00 -5.48 -17.59
C ALA A 154 2.02 -6.50 -17.04
N LEU A 155 3.18 -6.02 -16.56
CA LEU A 155 4.19 -6.86 -15.89
C LEU A 155 3.89 -7.04 -14.40
N SER A 156 2.91 -6.33 -13.87
CA SER A 156 2.45 -6.44 -12.48
C SER A 156 1.75 -7.77 -12.22
N ASP A 157 1.91 -8.33 -11.02
CA ASP A 157 1.20 -9.53 -10.58
C ASP A 157 -0.32 -9.35 -10.72
N GLY A 158 -1.01 -10.37 -11.27
CA GLY A 158 -2.45 -10.33 -11.52
C GLY A 158 -2.89 -9.54 -12.77
N ALA A 159 -1.97 -9.24 -13.70
CA ALA A 159 -2.27 -8.55 -14.95
C ALA A 159 -3.43 -9.21 -15.73
N LYS A 160 -4.52 -8.46 -15.92
CA LYS A 160 -5.66 -8.90 -16.74
C LYS A 160 -5.28 -8.83 -18.22
N LYS A 161 -5.71 -9.84 -18.98
CA LYS A 161 -5.63 -9.83 -20.44
C LYS A 161 -6.47 -8.68 -20.99
N SER A 162 -5.99 -8.01 -22.04
CA SER A 162 -6.81 -7.03 -22.75
C SER A 162 -7.98 -7.72 -23.45
N PHE A 163 -9.04 -6.99 -23.77
CA PHE A 163 -10.14 -7.52 -24.58
C PHE A 163 -9.65 -8.16 -25.89
N VAL A 164 -8.63 -7.56 -26.52
CA VAL A 164 -8.04 -8.08 -27.76
C VAL A 164 -7.40 -9.45 -27.55
N ASP A 165 -6.66 -9.64 -26.45
CA ASP A 165 -6.04 -10.93 -26.14
C ASP A 165 -7.10 -11.98 -25.75
N VAL A 166 -8.14 -11.59 -25.02
CA VAL A 166 -9.27 -12.49 -24.67
C VAL A 166 -9.99 -12.95 -25.94
N MET A 167 -10.27 -12.05 -26.89
CA MET A 167 -10.91 -12.41 -28.15
C MET A 167 -10.04 -13.33 -29.00
N ARG A 168 -8.72 -13.06 -29.07
CA ARG A 168 -7.77 -13.95 -29.76
C ARG A 168 -7.83 -15.37 -29.19
N ASP A 169 -7.75 -15.51 -27.86
CA ASP A 169 -7.77 -16.82 -27.20
C ASP A 169 -9.11 -17.56 -27.41
N LEU A 170 -10.24 -16.85 -27.32
CA LEU A 170 -11.56 -17.44 -27.56
C LEU A 170 -11.71 -17.89 -29.02
N GLY A 171 -11.17 -17.14 -29.98
CA GLY A 171 -11.17 -17.52 -31.39
C GLY A 171 -10.28 -18.71 -31.73
N GLU A 172 -9.46 -19.23 -30.82
CA GLU A 172 -8.78 -20.53 -30.99
C GLU A 172 -9.67 -21.71 -30.60
N THR A 173 -10.68 -21.49 -29.76
CA THR A 173 -11.40 -22.58 -29.06
C THR A 173 -12.91 -22.59 -29.30
N LYS A 174 -13.45 -21.56 -29.94
CA LYS A 174 -14.88 -21.36 -30.18
C LYS A 174 -15.11 -21.13 -31.67
N ASP A 175 -16.26 -21.59 -32.15
CA ASP A 175 -16.75 -21.32 -33.51
C ASP A 175 -17.83 -20.20 -33.53
N GLU A 176 -18.41 -19.89 -32.36
CA GLU A 176 -19.43 -18.87 -32.16
C GLU A 176 -19.18 -18.08 -30.87
N LEU A 177 -19.42 -16.77 -30.89
CA LEU A 177 -19.35 -15.89 -29.72
C LEU A 177 -20.46 -14.84 -29.71
N GLN A 178 -21.08 -14.65 -28.54
CA GLN A 178 -21.98 -13.54 -28.27
C GLN A 178 -21.18 -12.32 -27.78
N VAL A 179 -21.37 -11.16 -28.41
CA VAL A 179 -20.64 -9.93 -28.07
C VAL A 179 -21.60 -8.73 -28.02
N VAL A 180 -21.43 -7.88 -27.00
CA VAL A 180 -22.29 -6.71 -26.77
C VAL A 180 -22.20 -5.71 -27.93
N ASN A 181 -23.36 -5.27 -28.44
CA ASN A 181 -23.45 -4.33 -29.57
C ASN A 181 -24.16 -3.00 -29.24
N GLU A 182 -24.28 -2.65 -27.95
CA GLU A 182 -24.99 -1.44 -27.50
C GLU A 182 -24.09 -0.42 -26.78
N GLU A 183 -22.81 -0.75 -26.59
CA GLU A 183 -21.83 0.10 -25.92
C GLU A 183 -20.81 0.60 -26.93
N VAL A 184 -20.86 1.90 -27.26
CA VAL A 184 -19.97 2.56 -28.22
C VAL A 184 -18.90 3.36 -27.49
N SER A 185 -17.62 3.11 -27.77
CA SER A 185 -16.52 3.97 -27.30
C SER A 185 -15.26 3.80 -28.17
N CYS A 186 -14.17 4.50 -27.85
CA CYS A 186 -12.97 4.52 -28.68
C CYS A 186 -11.92 3.53 -28.15
N PRO A 187 -11.50 2.51 -28.91
CA PRO A 187 -10.33 1.72 -28.55
C PRO A 187 -9.08 2.62 -28.50
N THR A 188 -8.23 2.44 -27.49
CA THR A 188 -7.00 3.26 -27.34
C THR A 188 -5.78 2.36 -27.22
N TYR A 189 -4.83 2.51 -28.14
CA TYR A 189 -3.60 1.75 -28.16
C TYR A 189 -2.54 2.39 -27.26
N ALA A 190 -2.00 1.62 -26.31
CA ALA A 190 -1.09 2.13 -25.28
C ALA A 190 0.17 2.83 -25.85
N PRO A 191 0.87 2.32 -26.89
CA PRO A 191 1.97 3.03 -27.53
C PRO A 191 1.57 4.36 -28.15
N ASP A 192 0.42 4.42 -28.82
CA ASP A 192 -0.07 5.66 -29.42
C ASP A 192 -0.37 6.71 -28.33
N LEU A 193 -1.01 6.29 -27.23
CA LEU A 193 -1.29 7.16 -26.09
C LEU A 193 -0.01 7.67 -25.40
N ALA A 194 1.01 6.82 -25.26
CA ALA A 194 2.30 7.21 -24.70
C ALA A 194 3.00 8.25 -25.59
N LEU A 195 3.04 8.04 -26.91
CA LEU A 195 3.57 9.01 -27.87
C LEU A 195 2.77 10.32 -27.86
N GLN A 196 1.45 10.25 -27.78
CA GLN A 196 0.59 11.43 -27.71
C GLN A 196 0.80 12.20 -26.41
N THR A 197 1.13 11.52 -25.31
CA THR A 197 1.50 12.16 -24.04
C THR A 197 2.84 12.90 -24.16
N LYS A 198 3.86 12.29 -24.77
CA LYS A 198 5.14 12.98 -25.06
C LYS A 198 4.91 14.20 -25.97
N ARG A 199 4.04 14.07 -26.97
CA ARG A 199 3.65 15.17 -27.86
C ARG A 199 2.93 16.31 -27.12
N LEU A 200 1.99 15.99 -26.23
CA LEU A 200 1.30 16.98 -25.41
C LEU A 200 2.28 17.81 -24.57
N LEU A 201 3.25 17.14 -23.94
CA LEU A 201 4.25 17.78 -23.09
C LEU A 201 5.29 18.61 -23.89
N SER A 202 5.61 18.20 -25.13
CA SER A 202 6.55 18.90 -26.00
C SER A 202 5.95 20.12 -26.70
N LEU A 203 4.65 20.08 -27.03
CA LEU A 203 3.93 21.20 -27.65
C LEU A 203 3.63 22.36 -26.70
N GLN A 204 3.94 22.23 -25.40
CA GLN A 204 3.72 23.25 -24.37
C GLN A 204 2.27 23.79 -24.35
N LEU A 205 1.29 22.92 -24.61
CA LEU A 205 -0.11 23.31 -24.59
C LEU A 205 -0.54 23.73 -23.17
N PRO A 206 -1.62 24.54 -23.05
CA PRO A 206 -2.12 24.99 -21.75
C PRO A 206 -2.44 23.82 -20.82
N ALA A 207 -2.24 24.02 -19.52
CA ALA A 207 -2.74 23.08 -18.51
C ALA A 207 -4.26 22.89 -18.65
N GLY A 208 -4.75 21.67 -18.46
CA GLY A 208 -6.18 21.39 -18.57
C GLY A 208 -6.51 19.94 -18.88
N ILE A 209 -7.77 19.75 -19.31
CA ILE A 209 -8.34 18.45 -19.67
C ILE A 209 -8.25 18.24 -21.18
N TYR A 210 -7.78 17.05 -21.57
CA TYR A 210 -7.58 16.58 -22.93
C TYR A 210 -8.27 15.22 -23.13
N HIS A 211 -8.86 14.99 -24.31
CA HIS A 211 -9.28 13.66 -24.73
C HIS A 211 -8.21 13.03 -25.60
N SER A 212 -7.86 11.77 -25.34
CA SER A 212 -6.87 11.05 -26.14
C SER A 212 -7.26 9.59 -26.32
N ALA A 213 -7.86 9.29 -27.47
CA ALA A 213 -8.16 7.95 -27.94
C ALA A 213 -7.84 7.85 -29.45
N ASN A 214 -7.68 6.63 -29.97
CA ASN A 214 -7.50 6.46 -31.41
C ASN A 214 -8.76 6.90 -32.16
N ALA A 215 -8.59 7.41 -33.39
CA ALA A 215 -9.72 7.93 -34.15
C ALA A 215 -10.75 6.84 -34.47
N GLY A 216 -12.03 7.20 -34.33
CA GLY A 216 -13.18 6.33 -34.53
C GLY A 216 -13.68 5.70 -33.23
N ALA A 217 -15.00 5.56 -33.11
CA ALA A 217 -15.65 4.77 -32.08
C ALA A 217 -16.25 3.50 -32.70
N CYS A 218 -16.45 2.49 -31.87
CA CYS A 218 -17.09 1.25 -32.27
C CYS A 218 -17.76 0.57 -31.09
N THR A 219 -18.60 -0.43 -31.34
CA THR A 219 -19.10 -1.33 -30.29
C THR A 219 -18.09 -2.40 -29.90
N TRP A 220 -18.33 -3.14 -28.82
CA TRP A 220 -17.52 -4.33 -28.52
C TRP A 220 -17.63 -5.38 -29.63
N TYR A 221 -18.82 -5.53 -30.22
CA TYR A 221 -19.07 -6.42 -31.36
C TYR A 221 -18.24 -6.01 -32.58
N GLU A 222 -18.27 -4.75 -32.97
CA GLU A 222 -17.49 -4.23 -34.11
C GLU A 222 -15.98 -4.36 -33.87
N PHE A 223 -15.54 -4.15 -32.62
CA PHE A 223 -14.14 -4.33 -32.25
C PHE A 223 -13.73 -5.81 -32.37
N ALA A 224 -14.54 -6.74 -31.86
CA ALA A 224 -14.33 -8.18 -32.01
C ALA A 224 -14.34 -8.61 -33.49
N ALA A 225 -15.25 -8.07 -34.29
CA ALA A 225 -15.34 -8.36 -35.73
C ALA A 225 -14.05 -7.95 -36.46
N GLU A 226 -13.50 -6.76 -36.19
CA GLU A 226 -12.24 -6.32 -36.81
C GLU A 226 -11.03 -7.13 -36.28
N ILE A 227 -11.05 -7.60 -35.02
CA ILE A 227 -10.02 -8.52 -34.48
C ILE A 227 -9.99 -9.80 -35.30
N PHE A 228 -11.13 -10.50 -35.44
CA PHE A 228 -11.17 -11.78 -36.16
C PHE A 228 -10.93 -11.63 -37.66
N LYS A 229 -11.41 -10.55 -38.25
CA LYS A 229 -11.08 -10.18 -39.63
C LYS A 229 -9.58 -9.98 -39.82
N THR A 230 -8.91 -9.29 -38.89
CA THR A 230 -7.45 -9.06 -38.96
C THR A 230 -6.66 -10.37 -38.78
N LEU A 231 -7.16 -11.27 -37.94
CA LEU A 231 -6.58 -12.61 -37.73
C LEU A 231 -6.91 -13.60 -38.86
N ASN A 232 -7.67 -13.20 -39.89
CA ASN A 232 -8.21 -14.06 -40.94
C ASN A 232 -8.97 -15.29 -40.39
N LYS A 233 -9.71 -15.10 -39.29
CA LYS A 233 -10.53 -16.14 -38.67
C LYS A 233 -12.01 -15.96 -39.01
N THR A 234 -12.63 -17.05 -39.44
CA THR A 234 -14.08 -17.10 -39.67
C THR A 234 -14.74 -17.58 -38.39
N LEU A 235 -15.42 -16.68 -37.69
CA LEU A 235 -16.12 -16.93 -36.43
C LEU A 235 -17.52 -16.35 -36.52
N HIS A 236 -18.54 -17.09 -36.07
CA HIS A 236 -19.90 -16.57 -36.02
C HIS A 236 -20.06 -15.62 -34.82
N LEU A 237 -20.08 -14.32 -35.07
CA LEU A 237 -20.34 -13.32 -34.03
C LEU A 237 -21.83 -12.99 -33.96
N ILE A 238 -22.40 -13.17 -32.77
CA ILE A 238 -23.80 -12.84 -32.48
C ILE A 238 -23.85 -11.53 -31.68
N PRO A 239 -24.45 -10.45 -32.22
CA PRO A 239 -24.63 -9.21 -31.47
C PRO A 239 -25.69 -9.43 -30.39
N VAL A 240 -25.39 -9.05 -29.16
CA VAL A 240 -26.31 -9.14 -28.03
C VAL A 240 -26.43 -7.81 -27.28
N ALA A 241 -27.52 -7.67 -26.51
CA ALA A 241 -27.72 -6.52 -25.65
C ALA A 241 -26.78 -6.57 -24.44
N GLY A 242 -26.50 -5.41 -23.82
CA GLY A 242 -25.69 -5.34 -22.61
C GLY A 242 -26.28 -6.14 -21.44
N SER A 243 -27.60 -6.31 -21.42
CA SER A 243 -28.34 -7.08 -20.42
C SER A 243 -28.11 -8.60 -20.49
N THR A 244 -27.60 -9.12 -21.61
CA THR A 244 -27.24 -10.54 -21.75
C THR A 244 -26.08 -10.93 -20.83
N PHE A 245 -25.19 -9.98 -20.51
CA PHE A 245 -24.09 -10.15 -19.57
C PHE A 245 -24.24 -9.17 -18.41
N PRO A 246 -25.12 -9.47 -17.42
CA PRO A 246 -25.37 -8.58 -16.31
C PRO A 246 -24.07 -8.36 -15.53
N ARG A 247 -23.74 -7.09 -15.31
CA ARG A 247 -22.53 -6.63 -14.63
C ARG A 247 -22.93 -5.72 -13.47
N PRO A 248 -22.21 -5.76 -12.33
CA PRO A 248 -22.46 -4.86 -11.21
C PRO A 248 -22.44 -3.37 -11.60
N ALA A 249 -21.42 -2.95 -12.36
CA ALA A 249 -21.26 -1.56 -12.75
C ALA A 249 -22.02 -1.23 -14.04
N LYS A 250 -22.76 -0.13 -14.01
CA LYS A 250 -23.41 0.42 -15.21
C LYS A 250 -22.37 0.94 -16.20
N ARG A 251 -22.64 0.73 -17.49
CA ARG A 251 -21.76 1.13 -18.61
C ARG A 251 -22.44 2.21 -19.44
N PRO A 252 -21.72 3.27 -19.82
CA PRO A 252 -22.28 4.27 -20.72
C PRO A 252 -22.57 3.61 -22.07
N ALA A 253 -23.77 3.85 -22.62
CA ALA A 253 -24.14 3.31 -23.92
C ALA A 253 -23.33 3.97 -25.05
N TYR A 254 -23.08 5.27 -24.96
CA TYR A 254 -22.26 6.02 -25.92
C TYR A 254 -21.21 6.87 -25.21
N SER A 255 -19.94 6.49 -25.21
CA SER A 255 -18.86 7.24 -24.57
C SER A 255 -17.72 7.58 -25.54
N GLU A 256 -18.07 7.86 -26.81
CA GLU A 256 -17.10 8.36 -27.80
C GLU A 256 -16.45 9.67 -27.30
N LEU A 257 -15.12 9.69 -27.24
CA LEU A 257 -14.34 10.86 -26.90
C LEU A 257 -13.91 11.59 -28.18
N LYS A 258 -14.44 12.80 -28.39
CA LYS A 258 -13.98 13.71 -29.42
C LYS A 258 -12.77 14.47 -28.91
N THR A 259 -11.61 14.29 -29.56
CA THR A 259 -10.40 15.06 -29.29
C THR A 259 -10.47 16.39 -30.04
N THR A 260 -10.63 17.51 -29.30
CA THR A 260 -10.73 18.85 -29.90
C THR A 260 -9.51 19.73 -29.61
N LYS A 261 -8.75 19.42 -28.55
CA LYS A 261 -7.59 20.21 -28.12
C LYS A 261 -6.24 19.70 -28.62
N MET A 262 -6.23 18.56 -29.29
CA MET A 262 -5.03 17.91 -29.84
C MET A 262 -5.33 17.34 -31.23
N PRO A 263 -4.32 17.11 -32.07
CA PRO A 263 -4.50 16.32 -33.28
C PRO A 263 -5.00 14.92 -32.95
N ALA A 264 -5.99 14.43 -33.69
CA ALA A 264 -6.46 13.06 -33.56
C ALA A 264 -5.32 12.07 -33.77
N MET A 265 -5.28 11.01 -32.96
CA MET A 265 -4.41 9.86 -33.20
C MET A 265 -4.90 9.08 -34.43
N ARG A 266 -4.08 8.19 -34.98
CA ARG A 266 -4.46 7.33 -36.11
C ARG A 266 -5.73 6.51 -35.81
N PRO A 267 -6.43 5.99 -36.84
CA PRO A 267 -7.61 5.15 -36.66
C PRO A 267 -7.35 3.92 -35.78
N TRP A 268 -8.31 3.58 -34.91
CA TRP A 268 -8.16 2.44 -33.99
C TRP A 268 -7.94 1.11 -34.72
N SER A 269 -8.51 0.94 -35.91
CA SER A 269 -8.34 -0.26 -36.74
C SER A 269 -6.90 -0.43 -37.23
N GLU A 270 -6.18 0.66 -37.48
CA GLU A 270 -4.77 0.61 -37.89
C GLU A 270 -3.90 0.19 -36.69
N ALA A 271 -4.12 0.80 -35.53
CA ALA A 271 -3.44 0.46 -34.29
C ALA A 271 -3.69 -1.00 -33.88
N LEU A 272 -4.93 -1.49 -34.05
CA LEU A 272 -5.27 -2.89 -33.82
C LEU A 272 -4.49 -3.85 -34.73
N ARG A 273 -4.37 -3.53 -36.03
CA ARG A 273 -3.58 -4.35 -36.96
C ARG A 273 -2.12 -4.39 -36.57
N GLU A 274 -1.54 -3.27 -36.18
CA GLU A 274 -0.16 -3.25 -35.66
C GLU A 274 -0.02 -4.17 -34.43
N TYR A 275 -0.95 -4.05 -33.49
CA TYR A 275 -0.96 -4.88 -32.29
C TYR A 275 -1.04 -6.37 -32.59
N LEU A 276 -1.94 -6.80 -33.48
CA LEU A 276 -2.11 -8.21 -33.83
C LEU A 276 -0.96 -8.76 -34.69
N ASN A 277 -0.35 -7.93 -35.55
CA ASN A 277 0.74 -8.36 -36.43
C ASN A 277 2.11 -8.45 -35.72
N ARG A 278 2.22 -8.02 -34.46
CA ARG A 278 3.47 -8.10 -33.69
C ARG A 278 3.95 -9.54 -33.49
N ASP A 279 3.04 -10.51 -33.44
CA ASP A 279 3.32 -11.92 -33.18
C ASP A 279 3.86 -12.65 -34.45
N ASN A 280 3.82 -12.00 -35.62
CA ASN A 280 4.36 -12.51 -36.89
C ASN A 280 5.80 -12.02 -37.20
N ARG A 281 6.48 -11.32 -36.29
CA ARG A 281 7.89 -10.94 -36.46
C ARG A 281 8.81 -11.87 -35.66
N PRO A 282 9.75 -12.59 -36.29
CA PRO A 282 10.71 -13.40 -35.54
C PRO A 282 11.56 -12.49 -34.65
N VAL A 283 11.57 -12.78 -33.35
CA VAL A 283 12.41 -12.08 -32.37
C VAL A 283 13.87 -12.46 -32.65
N LYS A 284 14.61 -11.59 -33.34
CA LYS A 284 16.08 -11.63 -33.33
C LYS A 284 16.56 -11.15 -31.97
N THR A 285 16.96 -12.07 -31.12
CA THR A 285 17.79 -11.79 -29.95
C THR A 285 19.22 -11.53 -30.42
N ASP A 286 19.54 -10.28 -30.74
CA ASP A 286 20.93 -9.84 -30.92
C ASP A 286 21.46 -9.32 -29.57
N LEU A 287 21.91 -10.25 -28.74
CA LEU A 287 22.80 -9.97 -27.62
C LEU A 287 23.80 -11.14 -27.57
N THR A 288 24.93 -10.97 -28.24
CA THR A 288 26.29 -11.31 -27.74
C THR A 288 27.31 -11.24 -28.88
N SER A 289 28.02 -10.12 -28.94
CA SER A 289 29.36 -10.10 -29.54
C SER A 289 30.33 -10.83 -28.60
N LYS A 290 30.79 -12.00 -29.06
CA LYS A 290 32.13 -12.59 -28.88
C LYS A 290 32.82 -12.48 -27.50
N SER A 291 33.06 -13.64 -26.88
CA SER A 291 34.42 -14.15 -26.67
C SER A 291 34.42 -15.64 -26.32
N ASN A 292 35.25 -16.39 -27.04
CA ASN A 292 35.49 -17.82 -26.94
C ASN A 292 36.09 -18.24 -25.59
N SER A 293 35.69 -19.41 -25.09
CA SER A 293 36.61 -20.54 -24.85
C SER A 293 35.83 -21.83 -24.57
N ALA A 294 36.06 -22.82 -25.43
CA ALA A 294 35.62 -24.19 -25.26
C ALA A 294 36.62 -24.95 -24.38
N ALA A 295 36.14 -25.84 -23.51
CA ALA A 295 36.70 -27.18 -23.29
C ALA A 295 35.92 -27.95 -22.20
N ASN A 296 35.45 -29.15 -22.60
CA ASN A 296 35.51 -30.40 -21.84
C ASN A 296 34.83 -30.51 -20.45
N LEU A 297 33.78 -31.32 -20.34
CA LEU A 297 33.90 -32.76 -20.00
C LEU A 297 32.52 -33.40 -19.78
N ASN A 298 32.22 -34.42 -20.60
CA ASN A 298 31.31 -35.50 -20.25
C ASN A 298 31.98 -36.39 -19.19
N GLN A 299 31.28 -36.71 -18.10
CA GLN A 299 31.25 -38.03 -17.45
C GLN A 299 30.18 -38.08 -16.32
N MET A 300 29.45 -39.20 -16.29
CA MET A 300 28.33 -39.65 -15.43
C MET A 300 28.73 -39.79 -13.92
N PRO A 301 27.87 -40.15 -12.94
CA PRO A 301 26.54 -40.80 -13.02
C PRO A 301 25.44 -40.38 -12.01
N LEU A 302 24.25 -40.95 -12.23
CA LEU A 302 23.13 -41.05 -11.28
C LEU A 302 23.58 -41.61 -9.93
N ASN A 303 23.19 -40.95 -8.83
CA ASN A 303 22.97 -41.65 -7.57
C ASN A 303 21.85 -40.99 -6.75
N GLN A 304 20.95 -41.84 -6.27
CA GLN A 304 19.86 -41.53 -5.35
C GLN A 304 20.46 -41.14 -4.00
N ASN A 305 20.01 -40.02 -3.41
CA ASN A 305 19.98 -39.86 -1.96
C ASN A 305 18.98 -38.76 -1.57
N VAL A 306 17.99 -39.19 -0.79
CA VAL A 306 17.01 -38.39 -0.07
C VAL A 306 17.74 -37.47 0.91
N ILE A 307 17.51 -36.16 0.84
CA ILE A 307 18.00 -35.19 1.83
C ILE A 307 16.86 -34.82 2.78
N PRO A 308 17.00 -35.00 4.11
CA PRO A 308 15.99 -34.69 5.12
C PRO A 308 15.86 -33.17 5.39
N PRO A 309 14.80 -32.72 6.09
CA PRO A 309 14.56 -31.30 6.35
C PRO A 309 15.69 -30.69 7.18
N VAL A 310 16.18 -29.54 6.71
CA VAL A 310 17.18 -28.72 7.38
C VAL A 310 16.58 -28.17 8.67
N VAL A 311 17.10 -28.64 9.80
CA VAL A 311 16.92 -28.01 11.12
C VAL A 311 17.87 -26.81 11.19
N PRO A 312 17.42 -25.61 11.58
CA PRO A 312 18.31 -24.47 11.78
C PRO A 312 19.31 -24.77 12.90
N GLN A 313 20.60 -24.65 12.60
CA GLN A 313 21.67 -24.71 13.58
C GLN A 313 21.56 -23.53 14.56
N SER A 314 21.71 -23.84 15.84
CA SER A 314 21.75 -22.93 16.97
C SER A 314 22.83 -21.85 16.82
N VAL A 315 22.40 -20.59 16.74
CA VAL A 315 23.25 -19.44 17.05
C VAL A 315 23.34 -19.31 18.57
N GLY A 316 24.55 -19.07 19.07
CA GLY A 316 24.87 -18.99 20.50
C GLY A 316 23.97 -18.03 21.28
N SER A 317 23.74 -18.39 22.54
CA SER A 317 22.88 -17.72 23.53
C SER A 317 23.03 -16.19 23.55
N SER A 318 22.00 -15.49 23.10
CA SER A 318 21.77 -14.10 23.47
C SER A 318 21.51 -14.03 24.99
N ARG A 319 21.82 -12.89 25.63
CA ARG A 319 21.07 -12.50 26.84
C ARG A 319 19.58 -12.60 26.51
N GLY A 320 18.79 -13.18 27.41
CA GLY A 320 17.46 -13.68 27.06
C GLY A 320 16.43 -12.56 27.07
N MET A 321 16.26 -11.82 25.98
CA MET A 321 15.26 -10.76 25.87
C MET A 321 13.87 -11.24 26.35
N LYS A 322 13.31 -10.55 27.35
CA LYS A 322 11.99 -10.80 27.92
C LYS A 322 10.94 -9.91 27.27
N GLY A 323 9.70 -10.40 27.21
CA GLY A 323 8.56 -9.63 26.71
C GLY A 323 7.66 -9.18 27.84
N ILE A 324 7.12 -7.96 27.77
CA ILE A 324 6.01 -7.51 28.60
C ILE A 324 4.88 -7.01 27.70
N VAL A 325 3.68 -7.52 27.93
CA VAL A 325 2.44 -6.97 27.37
C VAL A 325 1.65 -6.32 28.50
N LEU A 326 1.49 -5.00 28.44
CA LEU A 326 0.73 -4.26 29.46
C LEU A 326 -0.73 -4.10 29.04
N ALA A 327 -1.65 -4.72 29.79
CA ALA A 327 -3.08 -4.76 29.52
C ALA A 327 -3.94 -4.37 30.75
N GLY A 328 -3.43 -3.47 31.61
CA GLY A 328 -4.06 -3.02 32.86
C GLY A 328 -4.98 -1.80 32.78
N GLY A 329 -5.32 -1.31 31.59
CA GLY A 329 -6.09 -0.06 31.42
C GLY A 329 -7.61 -0.19 31.62
N LYS A 330 -8.25 0.79 32.26
CA LYS A 330 -9.72 0.82 32.52
C LYS A 330 -10.61 0.93 31.26
N GLY A 331 -10.05 1.24 30.09
CA GLY A 331 -10.78 1.19 28.81
C GLY A 331 -12.03 2.07 28.71
N THR A 332 -12.12 3.17 29.46
CA THR A 332 -13.37 3.96 29.60
C THR A 332 -13.87 4.59 28.30
N ARG A 333 -12.96 4.92 27.37
CA ARG A 333 -13.26 5.49 26.04
C ARG A 333 -14.04 4.55 25.11
N LEU A 334 -14.09 3.25 25.42
CA LEU A 334 -14.80 2.23 24.66
C LEU A 334 -16.06 1.72 25.40
N TYR A 335 -16.51 2.45 26.42
CA TYR A 335 -17.80 2.17 27.05
C TYR A 335 -18.92 2.32 26.00
N PRO A 336 -19.91 1.39 25.90
CA PRO A 336 -20.22 0.34 26.87
C PRO A 336 -19.55 -1.02 26.62
N LEU A 337 -18.72 -1.19 25.59
CA LEU A 337 -18.08 -2.49 25.29
C LEU A 337 -17.20 -2.98 26.45
N THR A 338 -16.50 -2.04 27.09
CA THR A 338 -15.61 -2.31 28.23
C THR A 338 -16.32 -2.51 29.56
N LYS A 339 -17.67 -2.48 29.59
CA LYS A 339 -18.45 -2.92 30.75
C LYS A 339 -18.43 -4.45 30.90
N ILE A 340 -18.31 -5.17 29.79
CA ILE A 340 -18.43 -6.63 29.75
C ILE A 340 -17.06 -7.30 29.88
N THR A 341 -16.04 -6.70 29.26
CA THR A 341 -14.69 -7.28 29.19
C THR A 341 -13.62 -6.20 29.11
N SER A 342 -12.36 -6.59 29.30
CA SER A 342 -11.21 -5.70 29.13
C SER A 342 -11.11 -5.20 27.68
N LYS A 343 -10.67 -3.95 27.49
CA LYS A 343 -10.47 -3.36 26.16
C LYS A 343 -9.59 -4.25 25.27
N GLN A 344 -8.50 -4.81 25.80
CA GLN A 344 -7.57 -5.59 25.00
C GLN A 344 -8.09 -7.01 24.68
N LEU A 345 -9.25 -7.39 25.21
CA LEU A 345 -9.97 -8.62 24.82
C LEU A 345 -11.04 -8.35 23.75
N LEU A 346 -11.29 -7.10 23.40
CA LEU A 346 -12.21 -6.76 22.31
C LEU A 346 -11.67 -7.29 20.97
N PRO A 347 -12.58 -7.72 20.06
CA PRO A 347 -12.17 -8.24 18.77
C PRO A 347 -11.61 -7.12 17.89
N VAL A 348 -10.47 -7.40 17.25
CA VAL A 348 -9.95 -6.66 16.11
C VAL A 348 -9.92 -7.64 14.94
N PHE A 349 -10.89 -7.48 14.05
CA PHE A 349 -11.22 -8.45 13.01
C PHE A 349 -11.44 -9.87 13.57
N ASN A 350 -10.51 -10.81 13.35
CA ASN A 350 -10.68 -12.23 13.64
C ASN A 350 -9.90 -12.71 14.89
N LYS A 351 -9.35 -11.80 15.70
CA LYS A 351 -8.66 -12.13 16.96
C LYS A 351 -8.81 -11.03 18.00
N ALA A 352 -8.57 -11.35 19.27
CA ALA A 352 -8.57 -10.35 20.33
C ALA A 352 -7.43 -9.33 20.14
N MET A 353 -7.65 -8.07 20.51
CA MET A 353 -6.68 -6.98 20.39
C MET A 353 -5.30 -7.31 20.99
N VAL A 354 -5.26 -7.98 22.16
CA VAL A 354 -4.00 -8.39 22.82
C VAL A 354 -3.16 -9.39 22.00
N MET A 355 -3.76 -10.11 21.06
CA MET A 355 -3.02 -11.08 20.24
C MET A 355 -2.03 -10.40 19.29
N TYR A 356 -2.30 -9.17 18.85
CA TYR A 356 -1.39 -8.43 17.95
C TYR A 356 -0.04 -8.14 18.62
N PRO A 357 0.03 -7.49 19.79
CA PRO A 357 1.31 -7.26 20.46
C PRO A 357 1.99 -8.55 20.91
N VAL A 358 1.22 -9.58 21.33
CA VAL A 358 1.76 -10.91 21.64
C VAL A 358 2.46 -11.52 20.41
N GLU A 359 1.79 -11.52 19.25
CA GLU A 359 2.37 -12.04 18.00
C GLU A 359 3.61 -11.25 17.56
N THR A 360 3.66 -9.93 17.79
CA THR A 360 4.86 -9.10 17.54
C THR A 360 6.05 -9.61 18.33
N LEU A 361 5.89 -9.85 19.64
CA LEU A 361 6.97 -10.38 20.48
C LEU A 361 7.38 -11.80 20.07
N ILE A 362 6.41 -12.68 19.77
CA ILE A 362 6.66 -14.05 19.33
C ILE A 362 7.46 -14.06 18.02
N ARG A 363 7.06 -13.23 17.05
CA ARG A 363 7.73 -13.12 15.74
C ARG A 363 9.18 -12.66 15.89
N ALA A 364 9.43 -11.72 16.81
CA ALA A 364 10.77 -11.25 17.13
C ALA A 364 11.66 -12.29 17.83
N GLY A 365 11.10 -13.43 18.22
CA GLY A 365 11.81 -14.53 18.85
C GLY A 365 11.76 -14.54 20.38
N ILE A 366 10.99 -13.66 21.01
CA ILE A 366 10.85 -13.61 22.47
C ILE A 366 10.00 -14.81 22.94
N LYS A 367 10.55 -15.59 23.88
CA LYS A 367 9.95 -16.84 24.36
C LYS A 367 9.30 -16.75 25.74
N ASP A 368 9.78 -15.87 26.60
CA ASP A 368 9.17 -15.61 27.90
C ASP A 368 8.45 -14.26 27.83
N ILE A 369 7.14 -14.26 28.06
CA ILE A 369 6.32 -13.05 27.97
C ILE A 369 5.49 -12.91 29.25
N LEU A 370 5.61 -11.77 29.92
CA LEU A 370 4.78 -11.39 31.04
C LEU A 370 3.56 -10.61 30.55
N ILE A 371 2.37 -11.04 30.95
CA ILE A 371 1.11 -10.34 30.70
C ILE A 371 0.68 -9.66 31.99
N ILE A 372 0.66 -8.33 32.02
CA ILE A 372 0.23 -7.55 33.18
C ILE A 372 -1.22 -7.12 32.95
N VAL A 373 -2.13 -7.53 33.83
CA VAL A 373 -3.58 -7.37 33.64
C VAL A 373 -4.24 -6.74 34.86
N ALA A 374 -5.38 -6.08 34.64
CA ALA A 374 -6.24 -5.64 35.73
C ALA A 374 -6.95 -6.84 36.40
N PRO A 375 -7.27 -6.78 37.71
CA PRO A 375 -7.84 -7.90 38.47
C PRO A 375 -9.16 -8.41 37.90
N ASP A 376 -10.04 -7.51 37.45
CA ASP A 376 -11.42 -7.83 37.04
C ASP A 376 -11.53 -8.80 35.85
N HIS A 377 -10.47 -8.93 35.04
CA HIS A 377 -10.48 -9.73 33.81
C HIS A 377 -9.33 -10.73 33.69
N ALA A 378 -8.57 -10.95 34.76
CA ALA A 378 -7.39 -11.84 34.72
C ALA A 378 -7.72 -13.26 34.25
N GLY A 379 -8.88 -13.80 34.66
CA GLY A 379 -9.35 -15.12 34.24
C GLY A 379 -9.63 -15.25 32.75
N ASP A 380 -10.04 -14.15 32.09
CA ASP A 380 -10.32 -14.16 30.65
C ASP A 380 -9.02 -14.16 29.82
N TYR A 381 -7.97 -13.45 30.28
CA TYR A 381 -6.64 -13.55 29.67
C TYR A 381 -6.06 -14.96 29.79
N LEU A 382 -6.18 -15.58 30.97
CA LEU A 382 -5.73 -16.96 31.17
C LEU A 382 -6.50 -17.94 30.27
N ARG A 383 -7.80 -17.71 30.05
CA ARG A 383 -8.62 -18.52 29.13
C ARG A 383 -8.17 -18.36 27.67
N LEU A 384 -7.86 -17.13 27.25
CA LEU A 384 -7.45 -16.83 25.87
C LEU A 384 -6.02 -17.30 25.55
N LEU A 385 -5.06 -16.97 26.43
CA LEU A 385 -3.62 -17.13 26.17
C LEU A 385 -3.04 -18.42 26.79
N GLY A 386 -3.70 -18.97 27.82
CA GLY A 386 -3.27 -20.19 28.49
C GLY A 386 -1.84 -20.10 29.04
N SER A 387 -1.09 -21.19 28.97
CA SER A 387 0.34 -21.18 29.33
C SER A 387 1.25 -20.61 28.23
N GLY A 388 0.71 -20.34 27.04
CA GLY A 388 1.47 -19.97 25.84
C GLY A 388 2.05 -21.17 25.06
N ARG A 389 1.92 -22.40 25.58
CA ARG A 389 2.49 -23.61 24.97
C ARG A 389 2.04 -23.81 23.52
N GLU A 390 0.78 -23.53 23.21
CA GLU A 390 0.22 -23.65 21.85
C GLU A 390 0.83 -22.65 20.87
N LEU A 391 1.34 -21.52 21.38
CA LEU A 391 2.02 -20.48 20.62
C LEU A 391 3.55 -20.63 20.64
N GLY A 392 4.08 -21.69 21.27
CA GLY A 392 5.52 -21.94 21.36
C GLY A 392 6.28 -20.95 22.25
N VAL A 393 5.59 -20.38 23.25
CA VAL A 393 6.13 -19.44 24.25
C VAL A 393 5.65 -19.80 25.66
N LYS A 394 6.16 -19.09 26.66
CA LYS A 394 5.74 -19.20 28.06
C LYS A 394 5.17 -17.87 28.53
N PHE A 395 3.90 -17.90 28.96
CA PHE A 395 3.28 -16.74 29.61
C PHE A 395 3.41 -16.80 31.13
N THR A 396 3.78 -15.66 31.71
CA THR A 396 3.62 -15.34 33.13
C THR A 396 2.54 -14.27 33.26
N TYR A 397 1.77 -14.27 34.34
CA TYR A 397 0.71 -13.29 34.57
C TYR A 397 0.95 -12.59 35.89
N GLU A 398 0.85 -11.26 35.88
CA GLU A 398 0.89 -10.44 37.09
C GLU A 398 -0.33 -9.51 37.11
N ILE A 399 -0.84 -9.25 38.31
CA ILE A 399 -2.00 -8.38 38.52
C ILE A 399 -1.51 -6.96 38.82
N GLN A 400 -2.05 -5.99 38.09
CA GLN A 400 -1.94 -4.58 38.42
C GLN A 400 -3.24 -4.11 39.07
N ASP A 401 -3.21 -3.92 40.39
CA ASP A 401 -4.41 -3.51 41.16
C ASP A 401 -4.93 -2.13 40.74
N GLU A 402 -4.02 -1.18 40.55
CA GLU A 402 -4.34 0.19 40.12
C GLU A 402 -3.33 0.67 39.07
N PRO A 403 -3.76 1.41 38.03
CA PRO A 403 -2.85 1.96 37.04
C PRO A 403 -2.09 3.15 37.64
N LYS A 404 -0.79 3.00 37.95
CA LYS A 404 0.08 4.11 38.41
C LYS A 404 1.01 4.63 37.34
N GLY A 405 0.68 4.38 36.08
CA GLY A 405 1.44 4.76 34.89
C GLY A 405 2.23 3.60 34.29
N LEU A 406 2.80 3.84 33.11
CA LEU A 406 3.50 2.82 32.33
C LEU A 406 4.81 2.31 32.98
N PRO A 407 5.63 3.14 33.66
CA PRO A 407 6.84 2.66 34.34
C PRO A 407 6.59 1.57 35.39
N GLU A 408 5.39 1.52 35.99
CA GLU A 408 5.03 0.52 36.99
C GLU A 408 5.12 -0.91 36.45
N ALA A 409 4.94 -1.11 35.14
CA ALA A 409 5.07 -2.42 34.50
C ALA A 409 6.47 -3.05 34.72
N PHE A 410 7.53 -2.23 34.74
CA PHE A 410 8.90 -2.71 35.01
C PHE A 410 9.14 -3.02 36.48
N ILE A 411 8.36 -2.40 37.39
CA ILE A 411 8.42 -2.66 38.83
C ILE A 411 7.69 -3.96 39.15
N ILE A 412 6.48 -4.14 38.61
CA ILE A 412 5.71 -5.39 38.71
C ILE A 412 6.50 -6.55 38.10
N GLY A 413 7.12 -6.32 36.93
CA GLY A 413 7.92 -7.30 36.23
C GLY A 413 9.33 -7.52 36.77
N GLU A 414 9.75 -6.90 37.88
CA GLU A 414 11.14 -6.94 38.36
C GLU A 414 11.72 -8.36 38.44
N ASN A 415 11.02 -9.28 39.11
CA ASN A 415 11.47 -10.67 39.26
C ASN A 415 11.47 -11.44 37.93
N PHE A 416 10.58 -11.06 37.01
CA PHE A 416 10.46 -11.70 35.71
C PHE A 416 11.56 -11.25 34.74
N ILE A 417 11.91 -9.96 34.77
CA ILE A 417 13.00 -9.38 33.98
C ILE A 417 14.35 -9.89 34.51
N GLY A 418 14.57 -9.83 35.83
CA GLY A 418 15.86 -10.20 36.42
C GLY A 418 17.02 -9.37 35.85
N ASP A 419 18.04 -10.06 35.35
CA ASP A 419 19.22 -9.45 34.73
C ASP A 419 19.15 -9.39 33.19
N ASP A 420 18.03 -9.83 32.60
CA ASP A 420 17.81 -9.84 31.15
C ASP A 420 17.30 -8.48 30.63
N ASP A 421 17.49 -8.25 29.34
CA ASP A 421 16.90 -7.09 28.65
C ASP A 421 15.40 -7.34 28.41
N VAL A 422 14.62 -6.26 28.25
CA VAL A 422 13.16 -6.33 28.17
C VAL A 422 12.59 -5.49 27.03
N THR A 423 11.65 -6.08 26.29
CA THR A 423 10.77 -5.38 25.35
C THR A 423 9.37 -5.30 25.93
N MET A 424 8.88 -4.08 26.19
CA MET A 424 7.50 -3.82 26.59
C MET A 424 6.69 -3.31 25.40
N ILE A 425 5.51 -3.88 25.20
CA ILE A 425 4.51 -3.40 24.24
C ILE A 425 3.16 -3.22 24.94
N LEU A 426 2.46 -2.13 24.62
CA LEU A 426 1.12 -1.88 25.16
C LEU A 426 0.11 -2.78 24.47
N GLY A 427 -0.81 -3.36 25.25
CA GLY A 427 -1.76 -4.39 24.78
C GLY A 427 -2.79 -3.90 23.73
N ASP A 428 -2.82 -2.60 23.48
CA ASP A 428 -3.72 -1.88 22.58
C ASP A 428 -3.02 -1.18 21.41
N ASN A 429 -1.70 -1.33 21.32
CA ASN A 429 -0.89 -0.75 20.26
C ASN A 429 -0.67 -1.81 19.17
N ILE A 430 -1.27 -1.57 18.01
CA ILE A 430 -1.26 -2.50 16.88
C ILE A 430 -0.43 -1.90 15.74
N PHE A 431 0.42 -2.73 15.15
CA PHE A 431 1.33 -2.34 14.07
C PHE A 431 1.09 -3.21 12.84
N PHE A 432 1.03 -2.57 11.68
CA PHE A 432 0.96 -3.24 10.37
C PHE A 432 2.05 -2.68 9.47
N GLY A 433 2.80 -3.56 8.79
CA GLY A 433 3.86 -3.14 7.86
C GLY A 433 5.23 -2.84 8.49
N HIS A 434 5.38 -2.90 9.81
CA HIS A 434 6.70 -2.92 10.49
C HIS A 434 6.96 -4.28 11.12
N ASP A 435 8.15 -4.84 10.90
CA ASP A 435 8.63 -6.01 11.63
C ASP A 435 9.69 -5.57 12.66
N PHE A 436 9.39 -5.75 13.95
CA PHE A 436 10.27 -5.40 15.07
C PHE A 436 11.36 -6.44 15.34
N SER A 437 11.41 -7.55 14.59
CA SER A 437 12.38 -8.64 14.81
C SER A 437 13.82 -8.14 14.80
N ASP A 438 14.23 -7.38 13.78
CA ASP A 438 15.57 -6.81 13.69
C ASP A 438 15.82 -5.77 14.78
N ASP A 439 14.81 -4.97 15.15
CA ASP A 439 14.94 -3.95 16.19
C ASP A 439 15.21 -4.54 17.57
N ILE A 440 14.54 -5.66 17.88
CA ILE A 440 14.68 -6.38 19.14
C ILE A 440 15.99 -7.18 19.15
N GLN A 441 16.30 -7.90 18.06
CA GLN A 441 17.49 -8.76 17.99
C GLN A 441 18.79 -7.97 17.90
N SER A 442 18.78 -6.77 17.31
CA SER A 442 19.95 -5.88 17.24
C SER A 442 20.12 -4.98 18.46
N PHE A 443 19.30 -5.14 19.50
CA PHE A 443 19.45 -4.39 20.73
C PHE A 443 20.68 -4.88 21.52
N VAL A 444 21.45 -3.94 22.09
CA VAL A 444 22.71 -4.26 22.79
C VAL A 444 22.70 -3.75 24.23
N LYS A 445 22.30 -2.49 24.44
CA LYS A 445 22.30 -1.82 25.75
C LYS A 445 21.48 -0.55 25.67
N GLY A 446 21.02 -0.05 26.82
CA GLY A 446 20.45 1.28 26.96
C GLY A 446 18.94 1.26 26.91
N GLY A 447 18.37 2.24 26.23
CA GLY A 447 16.97 2.26 25.82
C GLY A 447 16.87 2.40 24.31
N ARG A 448 15.91 1.72 23.71
CA ARG A 448 15.49 1.91 22.34
C ARG A 448 13.99 2.15 22.32
N ILE A 449 13.61 3.30 21.79
CA ILE A 449 12.21 3.66 21.58
C ILE A 449 11.98 3.90 20.10
N PHE A 450 10.73 4.15 19.75
CA PHE A 450 10.32 4.30 18.37
C PHE A 450 9.66 5.65 18.13
N ALA A 451 9.56 6.02 16.86
CA ALA A 451 8.90 7.24 16.41
C ALA A 451 8.02 6.95 15.20
N VAL A 452 6.79 7.48 15.24
CA VAL A 452 5.80 7.47 14.14
C VAL A 452 5.38 8.92 13.91
N GLU A 453 5.34 9.35 12.65
CA GLU A 453 4.80 10.67 12.32
C GLU A 453 3.27 10.66 12.42
N VAL A 454 2.70 11.59 13.19
CA VAL A 454 1.26 11.69 13.42
C VAL A 454 0.75 13.12 13.21
N PRO A 455 -0.51 13.28 12.76
CA PRO A 455 -1.12 14.61 12.59
C PRO A 455 -1.47 15.29 13.91
N ASP A 456 -1.64 14.53 15.00
CA ASP A 456 -2.11 14.96 16.32
C ASP A 456 -1.12 14.62 17.46
N PRO A 457 0.13 15.14 17.42
CA PRO A 457 1.20 14.79 18.35
C PRO A 457 0.94 15.17 19.82
N GLU A 458 0.06 16.13 20.09
CA GLU A 458 -0.33 16.58 21.43
C GLU A 458 -0.94 15.48 22.31
N ARG A 459 -1.38 14.37 21.70
CA ARG A 459 -1.98 13.22 22.38
C ARG A 459 -0.98 12.21 22.93
N PHE A 460 0.29 12.32 22.55
CA PHE A 460 1.31 11.29 22.79
C PHE A 460 2.59 11.85 23.41
N GLY A 461 3.52 10.97 23.78
CA GLY A 461 4.91 11.37 23.99
C GLY A 461 5.55 11.74 22.65
N VAL A 462 6.23 12.88 22.57
CA VAL A 462 6.80 13.43 21.33
C VAL A 462 8.32 13.47 21.41
N VAL A 463 8.99 13.08 20.34
CA VAL A 463 10.45 13.14 20.21
C VAL A 463 10.89 14.20 19.21
N GLU A 464 11.76 15.11 19.64
CA GLU A 464 12.37 16.12 18.78
C GLU A 464 13.72 15.62 18.26
N PHE A 465 13.96 15.79 16.96
CA PHE A 465 15.22 15.45 16.32
C PHE A 465 15.93 16.70 15.79
N ASP A 466 17.26 16.67 15.74
CA ASP A 466 18.06 17.63 14.98
C ASP A 466 18.07 17.30 13.48
N SER A 467 18.74 18.14 12.68
CA SER A 467 18.88 17.98 11.23
C SER A 467 19.61 16.69 10.80
N THR A 468 20.23 15.96 11.73
CA THR A 468 20.94 14.70 11.51
C THR A 468 20.19 13.48 12.07
N MET A 469 18.92 13.66 12.48
CA MET A 469 18.08 12.65 13.13
C MET A 469 18.59 12.21 14.51
N LYS A 470 19.38 13.05 15.21
CA LYS A 470 19.75 12.81 16.60
C LYS A 470 18.69 13.39 17.53
N VAL A 471 18.34 12.66 18.59
CA VAL A 471 17.35 13.10 19.58
C VAL A 471 17.84 14.32 20.34
N LEU A 472 17.01 15.38 20.35
CA LEU A 472 17.23 16.60 21.11
C LEU A 472 16.44 16.61 22.42
N SER A 473 15.15 16.30 22.36
CA SER A 473 14.27 16.33 23.52
C SER A 473 13.10 15.35 23.40
N ILE A 474 12.51 15.00 24.54
CA ILE A 474 11.32 14.14 24.63
C ILE A 474 10.34 14.78 25.62
N GLU A 475 9.07 14.89 25.23
CA GLU A 475 8.02 15.56 26.00
C GLU A 475 6.75 14.70 26.06
N GLU A 476 6.07 14.64 27.21
CA GLU A 476 4.79 13.93 27.35
C GLU A 476 3.64 14.88 27.05
N LYS A 477 2.83 14.57 26.02
CA LYS A 477 1.59 15.27 25.66
C LYS A 477 1.73 16.81 25.69
N PRO A 478 2.70 17.37 24.96
CA PRO A 478 2.93 18.80 24.95
C PRO A 478 1.75 19.54 24.33
N GLN A 479 1.37 20.70 24.90
CA GLN A 479 0.34 21.57 24.29
C GLN A 479 0.82 22.21 22.98
N GLN A 480 2.13 22.44 22.85
CA GLN A 480 2.78 22.92 21.64
C GLN A 480 3.90 21.94 21.29
N PRO A 481 3.57 20.87 20.54
CA PRO A 481 4.53 19.84 20.17
C PRO A 481 5.69 20.41 19.36
N LYS A 482 6.92 20.07 19.76
CA LYS A 482 8.15 20.48 19.04
C LYS A 482 8.38 19.71 17.74
N SER A 483 7.68 18.59 17.57
CA SER A 483 7.73 17.77 16.36
C SER A 483 6.40 17.05 16.17
N HIS A 484 6.25 16.40 15.01
CA HIS A 484 5.13 15.51 14.69
C HIS A 484 5.43 14.03 14.96
N TYR A 485 6.54 13.72 15.64
CA TYR A 485 6.97 12.34 15.88
C TYR A 485 6.49 11.86 17.25
N ALA A 486 5.41 11.08 17.25
CA ALA A 486 4.89 10.41 18.43
C ALA A 486 5.66 9.13 18.74
N ILE A 487 5.81 8.84 20.02
CA ILE A 487 6.39 7.61 20.54
C ILE A 487 5.27 6.57 20.66
N PRO A 488 5.25 5.53 19.81
CA PRO A 488 4.25 4.49 19.91
C PRO A 488 4.57 3.56 21.08
N GLY A 489 3.57 2.81 21.55
CA GLY A 489 3.65 1.99 22.76
C GLY A 489 4.52 0.73 22.67
N VAL A 490 5.76 0.83 22.19
CA VAL A 490 6.77 -0.24 22.13
C VAL A 490 8.09 0.32 22.63
N TYR A 491 8.73 -0.37 23.57
CA TYR A 491 9.94 0.10 24.23
C TYR A 491 10.87 -1.08 24.49
N ILE A 492 12.16 -0.92 24.23
CA ILE A 492 13.19 -1.92 24.49
C ILE A 492 14.20 -1.30 25.47
N TYR A 493 14.52 -1.98 26.56
CA TYR A 493 15.49 -1.52 27.53
C TYR A 493 16.36 -2.64 28.04
N ASP A 494 17.52 -2.30 28.58
CA ASP A 494 18.22 -3.21 29.48
C ASP A 494 17.60 -3.24 30.88
N HIS A 495 17.97 -4.26 31.68
CA HIS A 495 17.45 -4.49 33.04
C HIS A 495 17.53 -3.27 33.98
N ARG A 496 18.40 -2.26 33.70
CA ARG A 496 18.51 -1.05 34.53
C ARG A 496 17.20 -0.25 34.55
N VAL A 497 16.30 -0.48 33.59
CA VAL A 497 14.96 0.11 33.54
C VAL A 497 14.18 -0.12 34.82
N ILE A 498 14.40 -1.24 35.53
CA ILE A 498 13.74 -1.54 36.81
C ILE A 498 14.08 -0.46 37.85
N ASN A 499 15.38 -0.17 38.01
CA ASN A 499 15.86 0.81 38.98
C ASN A 499 15.52 2.24 38.55
N ILE A 500 15.56 2.52 37.25
CA ILE A 500 15.13 3.81 36.69
C ILE A 500 13.64 4.02 36.99
N ALA A 501 12.78 3.03 36.72
CA ALA A 501 11.35 3.09 36.96
C ALA A 501 11.01 3.32 38.45
N LYS A 502 11.70 2.63 39.37
CA LYS A 502 11.57 2.85 40.82
C LYS A 502 11.95 4.26 41.27
N GLY A 503 12.84 4.93 40.53
CA GLY A 503 13.30 6.29 40.83
C GLY A 503 12.38 7.39 40.33
N ILE A 504 11.43 7.08 39.42
CA ILE A 504 10.52 8.08 38.84
C ILE A 504 9.47 8.48 39.86
N ARG A 505 9.32 9.79 40.06
CA ARG A 505 8.28 10.35 40.91
C ARG A 505 7.13 10.90 40.06
N PRO A 506 5.87 10.81 40.51
CA PRO A 506 4.75 11.47 39.85
C PRO A 506 5.03 12.96 39.77
N THR A 507 4.77 13.56 38.61
CA THR A 507 5.05 14.97 38.35
C THR A 507 3.90 15.84 38.85
N TRP A 508 2.80 15.88 38.12
CA TRP A 508 1.59 16.68 38.38
C TRP A 508 0.29 15.86 38.23
N ARG A 509 0.40 14.63 37.71
CA ARG A 509 -0.67 13.62 37.66
C ARG A 509 -0.44 12.56 38.74
N THR A 510 -1.47 11.76 39.00
CA THR A 510 -1.38 10.60 39.90
C THR A 510 -0.56 9.44 39.31
N GLU A 511 -0.35 9.44 37.99
CA GLU A 511 0.40 8.42 37.25
C GLU A 511 1.82 8.89 36.91
N THR A 512 2.74 7.94 36.77
CA THR A 512 4.11 8.17 36.31
C THR A 512 4.20 8.10 34.78
N ASP A 513 4.93 9.05 34.18
CA ASP A 513 5.04 9.16 32.72
C ASP A 513 6.24 8.35 32.19
N ILE A 514 6.03 7.56 31.14
CA ILE A 514 7.10 6.76 30.50
C ILE A 514 8.22 7.63 29.93
N VAL A 515 7.89 8.86 29.54
CA VAL A 515 8.85 9.86 29.05
C VAL A 515 9.98 10.11 30.04
N GLU A 516 9.75 9.98 31.34
CA GLU A 516 10.81 10.12 32.34
C GLU A 516 11.83 8.97 32.30
N VAL A 517 11.41 7.75 31.93
CA VAL A 517 12.33 6.63 31.64
C VAL A 517 13.16 6.97 30.40
N HIS A 518 12.53 7.48 29.33
CA HIS A 518 13.22 7.86 28.10
C HIS A 518 14.28 8.93 28.38
N LYS A 519 13.91 9.98 29.11
CA LYS A 519 14.81 11.07 29.51
C LYS A 519 15.99 10.57 30.35
N ALA A 520 15.78 9.58 31.22
CA ALA A 520 16.88 8.99 32.00
C ALA A 520 17.92 8.34 31.07
N TYR A 521 17.51 7.52 30.10
CA TYR A 521 18.43 6.94 29.12
C TYR A 521 19.03 7.98 28.16
N LEU A 522 18.27 9.02 27.80
CA LEU A 522 18.76 10.14 26.98
C LEU A 522 19.86 10.91 27.71
N GLY A 523 19.69 11.18 29.01
CA GLY A 523 20.70 11.82 29.85
C GLY A 523 21.97 10.99 30.03
N LEU A 524 21.87 9.66 29.91
CA LEU A 524 23.01 8.75 29.86
C LEU A 524 23.67 8.67 28.47
N ASN A 525 23.10 9.34 27.45
CA ASN A 525 23.48 9.19 26.04
C ASN A 525 23.44 7.73 25.57
N GLU A 526 22.46 6.98 26.08
CA GLU A 526 22.23 5.56 25.80
C GLU A 526 20.79 5.32 25.33
N LEU A 527 20.13 6.34 24.78
CA LEU A 527 18.82 6.22 24.14
C LEU A 527 18.97 6.23 22.61
N ASP A 528 18.54 5.14 21.97
CA ASP A 528 18.37 4.99 20.53
C ASP A 528 16.89 5.21 20.15
N VAL A 529 16.64 5.84 19.01
CA VAL A 529 15.27 6.07 18.51
C VAL A 529 15.18 5.64 17.07
N ARG A 530 14.26 4.73 16.77
CA ARG A 530 14.05 4.18 15.42
C ARG A 530 12.69 4.55 14.86
N MET A 531 12.65 4.78 13.54
CA MET A 531 11.39 5.05 12.85
C MET A 531 10.62 3.74 12.62
N VAL A 532 9.33 3.74 12.95
CA VAL A 532 8.42 2.65 12.59
C VAL A 532 7.89 2.90 11.17
N ARG A 533 7.87 1.85 10.36
CA ARG A 533 7.34 1.86 8.98
C ARG A 533 5.91 1.32 8.96
N GLY A 534 5.09 1.79 8.04
CA GLY A 534 3.68 1.35 7.97
C GLY A 534 2.80 1.98 9.04
N SER A 535 1.71 1.31 9.39
CA SER A 535 0.62 1.89 10.16
C SER A 535 0.68 1.49 11.64
N TRP A 536 0.41 2.46 12.50
CA TRP A 536 0.26 2.26 13.94
C TRP A 536 -1.13 2.72 14.39
N TYR A 537 -1.77 1.90 15.22
CA TYR A 537 -3.06 2.22 15.83
C TYR A 537 -2.99 2.05 17.35
N ASP A 538 -3.21 3.15 18.10
CA ASP A 538 -3.66 3.10 19.50
C ASP A 538 -5.17 2.82 19.50
N ALA A 539 -5.56 1.55 19.59
CA ALA A 539 -6.94 1.09 19.50
C ALA A 539 -7.75 1.37 20.79
N GLY A 540 -7.71 2.61 21.26
CA GLY A 540 -8.36 3.08 22.50
C GLY A 540 -9.67 3.82 22.34
N THR A 541 -10.13 4.05 21.12
CA THR A 541 -11.40 4.73 20.77
C THR A 541 -12.17 3.90 19.74
N PHE A 542 -13.47 4.13 19.58
CA PHE A 542 -14.29 3.38 18.62
C PHE A 542 -13.76 3.53 17.20
N GLU A 543 -13.35 4.73 16.83
CA GLU A 543 -12.79 5.07 15.52
C GLU A 543 -11.48 4.32 15.29
N SER A 544 -10.54 4.41 16.23
CA SER A 544 -9.25 3.69 16.13
C SER A 544 -9.42 2.16 16.13
N LEU A 545 -10.42 1.64 16.86
CA LEU A 545 -10.71 0.21 16.92
C LEU A 545 -11.26 -0.29 15.59
N LEU A 546 -12.17 0.47 14.97
CA LEU A 546 -12.71 0.18 13.65
C LEU A 546 -11.62 0.26 12.58
N GLN A 547 -10.77 1.30 12.62
CA GLN A 547 -9.64 1.44 11.69
C GLN A 547 -8.68 0.26 11.79
N ALA A 548 -8.27 -0.12 13.01
CA ALA A 548 -7.42 -1.29 13.21
C ALA A 548 -8.08 -2.59 12.73
N SER A 549 -9.39 -2.72 12.89
CA SER A 549 -10.15 -3.90 12.42
C SER A 549 -10.23 -3.97 10.90
N ASN A 550 -10.43 -2.84 10.22
CA ASN A 550 -10.46 -2.76 8.77
C ASN A 550 -9.08 -3.09 8.19
N GLU A 551 -8.00 -2.57 8.79
CA GLU A 551 -6.64 -2.88 8.37
C GLU A 551 -6.32 -4.37 8.57
N ALA A 552 -6.67 -4.94 9.73
CA ALA A 552 -6.51 -6.36 9.98
C ALA A 552 -7.28 -7.25 8.98
N ALA A 553 -8.50 -6.85 8.62
CA ALA A 553 -9.31 -7.54 7.62
C ALA A 553 -8.65 -7.48 6.23
N ALA A 554 -8.13 -6.31 5.84
CA ALA A 554 -7.42 -6.12 4.60
C ALA A 554 -6.16 -6.99 4.53
N GLU A 555 -5.34 -7.01 5.59
CA GLU A 555 -4.14 -7.86 5.67
C GLU A 555 -4.48 -9.36 5.60
N ALA A 556 -5.53 -9.79 6.30
CA ALA A 556 -5.98 -11.18 6.24
C ALA A 556 -6.46 -11.56 4.83
N TYR A 557 -7.12 -10.64 4.12
CA TYR A 557 -7.56 -10.85 2.75
C TYR A 557 -6.38 -10.93 1.77
N LYS A 558 -5.40 -10.02 1.88
CA LYS A 558 -4.13 -10.06 1.13
C LYS A 558 -3.44 -11.42 1.29
N LYS A 559 -3.32 -11.92 2.52
CA LYS A 559 -2.71 -13.22 2.81
C LYS A 559 -3.47 -14.39 2.18
N LYS A 560 -4.82 -14.37 2.19
CA LYS A 560 -5.65 -15.40 1.54
C LYS A 560 -5.47 -15.43 0.02
N LEU A 561 -5.20 -14.28 -0.60
CA LEU A 561 -4.90 -14.17 -2.02
C LEU A 561 -3.46 -14.59 -2.37
N GLY A 562 -2.66 -15.08 -1.40
CA GLY A 562 -1.27 -15.46 -1.63
C GLY A 562 -0.32 -14.27 -1.80
N MET A 563 -0.78 -13.06 -1.48
CA MET A 563 0.08 -11.87 -1.45
C MET A 563 0.88 -11.92 -0.15
N ASN A 564 2.07 -12.52 -0.22
CA ASN A 564 2.93 -12.70 0.94
C ASN A 564 3.56 -11.36 1.35
N PRO A 565 3.38 -10.89 2.60
CA PRO A 565 3.96 -9.63 3.07
C PRO A 565 5.50 -9.59 3.00
N ASP A 566 6.15 -10.76 3.13
CA ASP A 566 7.61 -10.86 3.26
C ASP A 566 8.37 -10.94 1.93
N ILE A 567 7.67 -11.01 0.78
CA ILE A 567 8.36 -11.03 -0.53
C ILE A 567 8.90 -9.64 -0.89
N TYR A 568 8.43 -8.57 -0.24
CA TYR A 568 8.84 -7.19 -0.51
C TYR A 568 10.00 -6.68 0.37
N THR A 569 10.54 -7.49 1.29
CA THR A 569 11.66 -7.09 2.17
C THR A 569 13.00 -7.78 1.86
N ALA A 570 13.08 -8.69 0.88
CA ALA A 570 14.32 -9.37 0.54
C ALA A 570 14.88 -9.01 -0.84
N LYS A 571 15.53 -7.84 -0.94
CA LYS A 571 16.89 -7.62 -1.48
C LYS A 571 17.15 -6.13 -1.69
N LYS A 572 18.09 -5.61 -0.90
CA LYS A 572 18.83 -4.37 -1.19
C LYS A 572 19.60 -4.49 -2.50
#